data_AF-A0A1F7I3Y6-F1
#
_entry.id   AF-A0A1F7I3Y6-F1
#
_cell.length_a   1.000
_cell.length_b   1.000
_cell.length_c   1.000
_cell.angle_alpha   90.00
_cell.angle_beta   90.00
_cell.angle_gamma   90.00
#
_symmetry.space_group_name_H-M   'P 1'
#
loop_
_entity.id
_entity.type
_entity.pdbx_description
1 polymer ?
#
loop_
_entity_poly.entity_id
_entity_poly.type
_entity_poly.pdbx_seq_one_letter_code
_entity_poly.pdbx_strand_id
1 'polypeptide(L)'
;MLLFLYTSVSLSLVYLIYKRRLTTTAITSFMIAVIIRLIVLVVFVHSMSDDLGTFIRDGHYFLEGKNQYESSYFPFASYLSATVLFLQEYIQPAVFLKLVFLFFDSLIVFPISILSKRQSNNSLLYAVNPITVIISVVHGQIDALPLFFFLLTIALIKDRKELLGVLIFSMAISIKTWPLLFVIPLIRRSRNLFLYLLLPLFPAVMLLIYSLFSPVLSGQIMYKIISHKGIFGEWGYSKFIVFLLNHRPIPTIETVLSFLFLLFFVVFSLLRKDKDLLKNILIIMLFFFVATPTFGIQWFSWLVPFVLLVRPKQGRLFFLIAAVYLTVGFVWDADPYFRSIMPVWNSVITRVGIITWFFMVIMFFYNLKGER
;
A
#
# COMPACT_ATOMS: atom_id res chain seq x y z
N MET A 1 17.73 -16.78 2.32
CA MET A 1 18.87 -16.10 1.65
C MET A 1 18.51 -15.42 0.32
N LEU A 2 17.69 -16.04 -0.54
CA LEU A 2 17.36 -15.50 -1.88
C LEU A 2 16.74 -14.10 -1.87
N LEU A 3 15.91 -13.77 -0.85
CA LEU A 3 15.27 -12.46 -0.75
C LEU A 3 16.29 -11.33 -0.58
N PHE A 4 17.35 -11.55 0.22
CA PHE A 4 18.44 -10.59 0.39
C PHE A 4 19.21 -10.40 -0.91
N LEU A 5 19.52 -11.49 -1.63
CA LEU A 5 20.19 -11.42 -2.93
C LEU A 5 19.36 -10.62 -3.93
N TYR A 6 18.06 -10.89 -4.02
CA TYR A 6 17.14 -10.13 -4.87
C TYR A 6 17.18 -8.63 -4.54
N THR A 7 17.04 -8.27 -3.26
CA THR A 7 17.08 -6.88 -2.82
C THR A 7 18.38 -6.19 -3.19
N SER A 8 19.54 -6.84 -2.98
CA SER A 8 20.85 -6.29 -3.35
C SER A 8 20.99 -6.07 -4.86
N VAL A 9 20.56 -7.03 -5.68
CA VAL A 9 20.59 -6.90 -7.15
C VAL A 9 19.65 -5.79 -7.62
N SER A 10 18.43 -5.75 -7.11
CA SER A 10 17.43 -4.75 -7.46
C SER A 10 17.86 -3.32 -7.06
N LEU A 11 18.43 -3.13 -5.86
CA LEU A 11 18.99 -1.84 -5.44
C LEU A 11 20.16 -1.41 -6.32
N SER A 12 20.99 -2.35 -6.77
CA SER A 12 22.09 -2.09 -7.71
C SER A 12 21.54 -1.62 -9.07
N LEU A 13 20.48 -2.26 -9.58
CA LEU A 13 19.79 -1.84 -10.79
C LEU A 13 19.17 -0.43 -10.65
N VAL A 14 18.46 -0.17 -9.54
CA VAL A 14 17.91 1.17 -9.23
C VAL A 14 19.01 2.22 -9.23
N TYR A 15 20.15 1.94 -8.58
CA TYR A 15 21.30 2.83 -8.56
C TYR A 15 21.86 3.08 -9.97
N LEU A 16 22.01 2.04 -10.78
CA LEU A 16 22.52 2.15 -12.16
C LEU A 16 21.58 2.95 -13.07
N ILE A 17 20.26 2.68 -13.02
CA ILE A 17 19.24 3.45 -13.77
C ILE A 17 19.28 4.92 -13.37
N TYR A 18 19.40 5.19 -12.07
CA TYR A 18 19.52 6.56 -11.58
C TYR A 18 20.81 7.23 -12.10
N LYS A 19 21.96 6.58 -11.91
CA LYS A 19 23.28 7.13 -12.26
C LYS A 19 23.43 7.38 -13.76
N ARG A 20 22.97 6.43 -14.59
CA ARG A 20 23.05 6.51 -16.06
C ARG A 20 21.85 7.23 -16.70
N ARG A 21 20.85 7.64 -15.90
CA ARG A 21 19.60 8.26 -16.38
C ARG A 21 18.92 7.46 -17.50
N LEU A 22 18.92 6.13 -17.38
CA LEU A 22 18.32 5.25 -18.38
C LEU A 22 16.81 5.54 -18.47
N THR A 23 16.32 5.75 -19.68
CA THR A 23 14.89 5.97 -19.97
C THR A 23 14.40 4.89 -20.91
N THR A 24 13.13 4.55 -20.77
CA THR A 24 12.43 3.56 -21.59
C THR A 24 11.00 4.03 -21.81
N THR A 25 10.32 3.46 -22.81
CA THR A 25 8.88 3.72 -22.98
C THR A 25 8.08 3.13 -21.82
N ALA A 26 6.83 3.58 -21.64
CA ALA A 26 5.92 3.00 -20.65
C ALA A 26 5.68 1.51 -20.89
N ILE A 27 5.52 1.11 -22.16
CA ILE A 27 5.29 -0.29 -22.56
C ILE A 27 6.52 -1.13 -22.23
N THR A 28 7.73 -0.69 -22.59
CA THR A 28 8.97 -1.41 -22.25
C THR A 28 9.12 -1.55 -20.73
N SER A 29 8.82 -0.48 -19.97
CA SER A 29 8.88 -0.51 -18.50
C SER A 29 7.84 -1.47 -17.91
N PHE A 30 6.64 -1.56 -18.49
CA PHE A 30 5.60 -2.52 -18.11
C PHE A 30 6.05 -3.95 -18.37
N MET A 31 6.62 -4.24 -19.55
CA MET A 31 7.15 -5.58 -19.85
C MET A 31 8.25 -5.99 -18.88
N ILE A 32 9.19 -5.08 -18.58
CA ILE A 32 10.23 -5.30 -17.56
C ILE A 32 9.59 -5.56 -16.19
N ALA A 33 8.58 -4.78 -15.80
CA ALA A 33 7.89 -4.93 -14.53
C ALA A 33 7.25 -6.32 -14.38
N VAL A 34 6.54 -6.78 -15.42
CA VAL A 34 5.90 -8.10 -15.47
C VAL A 34 6.95 -9.21 -15.41
N ILE A 35 8.00 -9.14 -16.25
CA ILE A 35 9.05 -10.17 -16.28
C ILE A 35 9.74 -10.31 -14.92
N ILE A 36 10.16 -9.20 -14.30
CA ILE A 36 10.82 -9.25 -12.99
C ILE A 36 9.89 -9.85 -11.94
N ARG A 37 8.62 -9.42 -11.89
CA ARG A 37 7.66 -9.91 -10.89
C ARG A 37 7.32 -11.38 -11.11
N LEU A 38 7.24 -11.85 -12.35
CA LEU A 38 7.05 -13.27 -12.67
C LEU A 38 8.25 -14.12 -12.24
N ILE A 39 9.48 -13.64 -12.50
CA ILE A 39 10.70 -14.32 -12.03
C ILE A 39 10.69 -14.42 -10.50
N VAL A 40 10.39 -13.32 -9.80
CA VAL A 40 10.28 -13.33 -8.32
C VAL A 40 9.15 -14.26 -7.86
N LEU A 41 8.01 -14.27 -8.54
CA LEU A 41 6.88 -15.15 -8.20
C LEU A 41 7.29 -16.62 -8.30
N VAL A 42 8.01 -17.02 -9.35
CA VAL A 42 8.49 -18.40 -9.50
C VAL A 42 9.48 -18.75 -8.39
N VAL A 43 10.40 -17.85 -8.05
CA VAL A 43 11.38 -18.06 -6.97
C VAL A 43 10.72 -18.17 -5.59
N PHE A 44 9.64 -17.41 -5.36
CA PHE A 44 8.92 -17.36 -4.08
C PHE A 44 7.48 -17.89 -4.21
N VAL A 45 7.28 -18.94 -5.01
CA VAL A 45 5.93 -19.48 -5.29
C VAL A 45 5.22 -19.93 -4.02
N HIS A 46 5.97 -20.48 -3.07
CA HIS A 46 5.47 -20.97 -1.79
C HIS A 46 5.32 -19.89 -0.70
N SER A 47 5.72 -18.63 -0.96
CA SER A 47 5.58 -17.61 0.08
C SER A 47 4.12 -17.33 0.38
N MET A 48 3.76 -17.20 1.65
CA MET A 48 2.38 -17.01 2.08
C MET A 48 2.31 -16.14 3.31
N SER A 49 1.57 -15.04 3.20
CA SER A 49 1.23 -14.14 4.30
C SER A 49 -0.12 -14.47 4.90
N ASP A 50 -0.35 -14.00 6.12
CA ASP A 50 -1.64 -14.12 6.80
C ASP A 50 -2.76 -13.37 6.07
N ASP A 51 -2.43 -12.28 5.36
CA ASP A 51 -3.37 -11.51 4.55
C ASP A 51 -3.92 -12.35 3.39
N LEU A 52 -3.07 -13.06 2.66
CA LEU A 52 -3.50 -14.00 1.61
C LEU A 52 -4.41 -15.10 2.18
N GLY A 53 -4.05 -15.65 3.34
CA GLY A 53 -4.87 -16.65 4.03
C GLY A 53 -6.26 -16.12 4.39
N THR A 54 -6.32 -14.87 4.87
CA THR A 54 -7.59 -14.20 5.21
C THR A 54 -8.47 -14.00 3.98
N PHE A 55 -7.89 -13.57 2.85
CA PHE A 55 -8.65 -13.41 1.60
C PHE A 55 -9.25 -14.73 1.12
N ILE A 56 -8.45 -15.79 1.07
CA ILE A 56 -8.90 -17.12 0.65
C ILE A 56 -10.03 -17.61 1.56
N ARG A 57 -9.89 -17.46 2.89
CA ARG A 57 -10.88 -17.87 3.87
C ARG A 57 -12.20 -17.11 3.73
N ASP A 58 -12.15 -15.81 3.47
CA ASP A 58 -13.36 -15.01 3.18
C ASP A 58 -14.02 -15.41 1.86
N GLY A 59 -13.25 -15.83 0.86
CA GLY A 59 -13.79 -16.44 -0.35
C GLY A 59 -14.60 -17.70 -0.06
N HIS A 60 -14.09 -18.58 0.83
CA HIS A 60 -14.82 -19.77 1.26
C HIS A 60 -16.10 -19.41 2.00
N TYR A 61 -16.05 -18.46 2.94
CA TYR A 61 -17.23 -18.03 3.67
C TYR A 61 -18.31 -17.48 2.75
N PHE A 62 -17.93 -16.71 1.74
CA PHE A 62 -18.86 -16.18 0.74
C PHE A 62 -19.49 -17.28 -0.11
N LEU A 63 -18.70 -18.20 -0.66
CA LEU A 63 -19.20 -19.29 -1.52
C LEU A 63 -20.07 -20.30 -0.77
N GLU A 64 -19.74 -20.57 0.50
CA GLU A 64 -20.48 -21.52 1.34
C GLU A 64 -21.70 -20.87 2.03
N GLY A 65 -21.94 -19.57 1.81
CA GLY A 65 -23.03 -18.84 2.46
C GLY A 65 -22.91 -18.77 3.99
N LYS A 66 -21.68 -18.84 4.53
CA LYS A 66 -21.43 -18.77 5.97
C LYS A 66 -21.70 -17.36 6.50
N ASN A 67 -22.26 -17.28 7.69
CA ASN A 67 -22.48 -16.02 8.41
C ASN A 67 -21.19 -15.54 9.10
N GLN A 68 -20.12 -15.36 8.32
CA GLN A 68 -18.80 -14.97 8.78
C GLN A 68 -18.15 -14.00 7.78
N TYR A 69 -17.42 -13.01 8.31
CA TYR A 69 -16.65 -12.03 7.53
C TYR A 69 -15.42 -11.60 8.32
N GLU A 70 -14.23 -11.94 7.84
CA GLU A 70 -12.98 -11.66 8.55
C GLU A 70 -12.18 -10.52 7.93
N SER A 71 -12.33 -10.28 6.62
CA SER A 71 -11.67 -9.18 5.94
C SER A 71 -11.97 -7.85 6.63
N SER A 72 -10.96 -7.01 6.66
CA SER A 72 -11.06 -5.65 7.15
C SER A 72 -11.32 -4.63 6.03
N TYR A 73 -11.63 -5.12 4.83
CA TYR A 73 -11.84 -4.33 3.62
C TYR A 73 -13.29 -4.44 3.17
N PHE A 74 -13.66 -3.70 2.12
CA PHE A 74 -14.93 -3.93 1.46
C PHE A 74 -14.94 -5.29 0.73
N PRO A 75 -16.12 -5.84 0.40
CA PRO A 75 -16.27 -7.19 -0.15
C PRO A 75 -15.54 -7.51 -1.47
N PHE A 76 -14.89 -6.53 -2.11
CA PHE A 76 -14.09 -6.76 -3.31
C PHE A 76 -13.08 -7.90 -3.13
N ALA A 77 -12.39 -7.97 -1.99
CA ALA A 77 -11.42 -9.03 -1.71
C ALA A 77 -12.10 -10.41 -1.62
N SER A 78 -13.30 -10.49 -1.05
CA SER A 78 -14.09 -11.71 -0.97
C SER A 78 -14.53 -12.18 -2.35
N TYR A 79 -14.95 -11.27 -3.25
CA TYR A 79 -15.31 -11.61 -4.63
C TYR A 79 -14.13 -12.11 -5.45
N LEU A 80 -12.99 -11.41 -5.33
CA LEU A 80 -11.76 -11.83 -5.98
C LEU A 80 -11.37 -13.23 -5.50
N SER A 81 -11.45 -13.49 -4.20
CA SER A 81 -11.12 -14.77 -3.60
C SER A 81 -12.12 -15.88 -3.96
N ALA A 82 -13.41 -15.56 -4.07
CA ALA A 82 -14.40 -16.49 -4.58
C ALA A 82 -14.10 -16.91 -6.03
N THR A 83 -13.70 -15.97 -6.89
CA THR A 83 -13.25 -16.27 -8.26
C THR A 83 -12.01 -17.16 -8.26
N VAL A 84 -11.07 -16.91 -7.34
CA VAL A 84 -9.88 -17.75 -7.17
C VAL A 84 -10.26 -19.19 -6.82
N LEU A 85 -11.20 -19.37 -5.90
CA LEU A 85 -11.64 -20.69 -5.46
C LEU A 85 -12.38 -21.47 -6.55
N PHE A 86 -13.10 -20.79 -7.44
CA PHE A 86 -13.66 -21.45 -8.64
C PHE A 86 -12.57 -21.97 -9.59
N LEU A 87 -11.36 -21.41 -9.56
CA LEU A 87 -10.25 -21.79 -10.43
C LEU A 87 -9.19 -22.63 -9.71
N GLN A 88 -9.43 -23.03 -8.45
CA GLN A 88 -8.43 -23.68 -7.61
C GLN A 88 -7.93 -25.03 -8.15
N GLU A 89 -8.74 -25.70 -8.99
CA GLU A 89 -8.36 -26.95 -9.67
C GLU A 89 -7.24 -26.75 -10.71
N TYR A 90 -7.14 -25.53 -11.27
CA TYR A 90 -6.16 -25.21 -12.31
C TYR A 90 -4.93 -24.46 -11.78
N ILE A 91 -5.09 -23.71 -10.70
CA ILE A 91 -4.04 -22.84 -10.17
C ILE A 91 -4.19 -22.67 -8.65
N GLN A 92 -3.07 -22.79 -7.95
CA GLN A 92 -3.05 -22.61 -6.51
C GLN A 92 -3.60 -21.22 -6.12
N PRO A 93 -4.56 -21.12 -5.17
CA PRO A 93 -5.22 -19.86 -4.85
C PRO A 93 -4.30 -18.68 -4.54
N ALA A 94 -3.26 -18.92 -3.72
CA ALA A 94 -2.28 -17.90 -3.38
C ALA A 94 -1.50 -17.38 -4.60
N VAL A 95 -1.17 -18.27 -5.55
CA VAL A 95 -0.48 -17.90 -6.79
C VAL A 95 -1.39 -17.06 -7.69
N PHE A 96 -2.67 -17.43 -7.83
CA PHE A 96 -3.62 -16.64 -8.60
C PHE A 96 -3.78 -15.22 -8.03
N LEU A 97 -3.99 -15.09 -6.72
CA LEU A 97 -4.09 -13.77 -6.07
C LEU A 97 -2.84 -12.93 -6.34
N LYS A 98 -1.65 -13.50 -6.19
CA LYS A 98 -0.39 -12.83 -6.51
C LYS A 98 -0.27 -12.43 -7.98
N LEU A 99 -0.77 -13.24 -8.93
CA LEU A 99 -0.80 -12.87 -10.35
C LEU A 99 -1.66 -11.63 -10.59
N VAL A 100 -2.82 -11.55 -9.93
CA VAL A 100 -3.69 -10.36 -10.00
C VAL A 100 -2.97 -9.15 -9.41
N PHE A 101 -2.35 -9.29 -8.23
CA PHE A 101 -1.65 -8.19 -7.57
C PHE A 101 -0.44 -7.72 -8.38
N LEU A 102 0.35 -8.65 -8.93
CA LEU A 102 1.45 -8.42 -9.86
C LEU A 102 1.01 -7.66 -11.12
N PHE A 103 -0.16 -8.01 -11.66
CA PHE A 103 -0.67 -7.37 -12.88
C PHE A 103 -0.97 -5.89 -12.61
N PHE A 104 -1.73 -5.60 -11.56
CA PHE A 104 -2.05 -4.22 -11.16
C PHE A 104 -0.81 -3.43 -10.71
N ASP A 105 0.13 -4.06 -10.00
CA ASP A 105 1.39 -3.43 -9.63
C ASP A 105 2.19 -3.07 -10.88
N SER A 106 2.22 -3.94 -11.89
CA SER A 106 2.88 -3.63 -13.18
C SER A 106 2.17 -2.49 -13.92
N LEU A 107 0.83 -2.44 -13.88
CA LEU A 107 0.05 -1.37 -14.51
C LEU A 107 0.34 0.03 -13.93
N ILE A 108 0.81 0.15 -12.68
CA ILE A 108 1.18 1.43 -12.05
C ILE A 108 2.25 2.20 -12.86
N VAL A 109 3.04 1.50 -13.66
CA VAL A 109 4.00 2.11 -14.61
C VAL A 109 3.33 3.14 -15.53
N PHE A 110 2.08 2.90 -15.97
CA PHE A 110 1.34 3.77 -16.87
C PHE A 110 0.94 5.11 -16.24
N PRO A 111 0.21 5.17 -15.11
CA PRO A 111 -0.09 6.45 -14.48
C PRO A 111 1.17 7.17 -13.99
N ILE A 112 2.24 6.47 -13.58
CA ILE A 112 3.53 7.11 -13.32
C ILE A 112 4.08 7.79 -14.57
N SER A 113 4.02 7.12 -15.72
CA SER A 113 4.47 7.68 -17.01
C SER A 113 3.66 8.93 -17.38
N ILE A 114 2.32 8.85 -17.29
CA ILE A 114 1.42 9.97 -17.56
C ILE A 114 1.74 11.17 -16.65
N LEU A 115 1.83 10.92 -15.34
CA LEU A 115 2.11 11.96 -14.34
C LEU A 115 3.54 12.52 -14.45
N SER A 116 4.46 11.76 -15.05
CA SER A 116 5.85 12.18 -15.32
C SER A 116 6.06 12.79 -16.71
N LYS A 117 5.00 13.06 -17.49
CA LYS A 117 5.07 13.57 -18.88
C LYS A 117 5.78 12.62 -19.87
N ARG A 118 5.47 11.32 -19.80
CA ARG A 118 5.74 10.23 -20.78
C ARG A 118 7.20 9.82 -21.05
N GLN A 119 8.21 10.60 -20.68
CA GLN A 119 9.64 10.28 -20.91
C GLN A 119 10.51 10.41 -19.66
N SER A 120 10.07 9.79 -18.57
CA SER A 120 10.83 9.78 -17.32
C SER A 120 11.34 8.37 -17.00
N ASN A 121 12.57 8.30 -16.49
CA ASN A 121 13.12 7.09 -15.89
C ASN A 121 12.30 6.59 -14.68
N ASN A 122 11.33 7.36 -14.18
CA ASN A 122 10.45 7.00 -13.07
C ASN A 122 9.70 5.68 -13.32
N SER A 123 9.20 5.47 -14.54
CA SER A 123 8.49 4.24 -14.90
C SER A 123 9.39 3.01 -14.83
N LEU A 124 10.63 3.13 -15.30
CA LEU A 124 11.64 2.07 -15.20
C LEU A 124 12.10 1.85 -13.75
N LEU A 125 12.33 2.94 -13.01
CA LEU A 125 12.70 2.88 -11.59
C LEU A 125 11.62 2.19 -10.75
N TYR A 126 10.34 2.41 -11.07
CA TYR A 126 9.23 1.70 -10.44
C TYR A 126 9.21 0.22 -10.83
N ALA A 127 9.40 -0.09 -12.12
CA ALA A 127 9.40 -1.46 -12.64
C ALA A 127 10.41 -2.37 -11.92
N VAL A 128 11.59 -1.84 -11.60
CA VAL A 128 12.67 -2.58 -10.92
C VAL A 128 12.69 -2.39 -9.40
N ASN A 129 11.75 -1.65 -8.80
CA ASN A 129 11.84 -1.26 -7.40
C ASN A 129 11.63 -2.46 -6.46
N PRO A 130 12.57 -2.74 -5.52
CA PRO A 130 12.44 -3.92 -4.66
C PRO A 130 11.28 -3.80 -3.69
N ILE A 131 10.91 -2.58 -3.26
CA ILE A 131 9.82 -2.35 -2.30
C ILE A 131 8.51 -2.90 -2.84
N THR A 132 8.12 -2.51 -4.05
CA THR A 132 6.83 -2.88 -4.63
C THR A 132 6.79 -4.35 -5.00
N VAL A 133 7.90 -4.91 -5.48
CA VAL A 133 7.99 -6.34 -5.81
C VAL A 133 7.93 -7.23 -4.56
N ILE A 134 8.66 -6.89 -3.50
CA ILE A 134 8.58 -7.65 -2.23
C ILE A 134 7.14 -7.64 -1.70
N ILE A 135 6.49 -6.48 -1.69
CA ILE A 135 5.15 -6.33 -1.12
C ILE A 135 4.08 -7.05 -1.97
N SER A 136 4.09 -6.86 -3.30
CA SER A 136 3.06 -7.42 -4.18
C SER A 136 3.25 -8.91 -4.47
N VAL A 137 4.50 -9.39 -4.55
CA VAL A 137 4.81 -10.76 -5.00
C VAL A 137 5.22 -11.67 -3.84
N VAL A 138 6.16 -11.24 -3.00
CA VAL A 138 6.68 -12.09 -1.90
C VAL A 138 5.66 -12.14 -0.76
N HIS A 139 5.24 -10.99 -0.27
CA HIS A 139 4.23 -10.89 0.78
C HIS A 139 2.81 -11.12 0.23
N GLY A 140 2.51 -10.67 -0.99
CA GLY A 140 1.20 -10.89 -1.62
C GLY A 140 0.13 -9.91 -1.16
N GLN A 141 0.47 -8.63 -1.02
CA GLN A 141 -0.46 -7.59 -0.57
C GLN A 141 -1.29 -7.02 -1.74
N ILE A 142 -2.59 -6.82 -1.51
CA ILE A 142 -3.53 -6.26 -2.50
C ILE A 142 -3.35 -4.74 -2.73
N ASP A 143 -2.45 -4.07 -1.99
CA ASP A 143 -2.25 -2.60 -2.01
C ASP A 143 -1.95 -2.01 -3.39
N ALA A 144 -1.40 -2.82 -4.31
CA ALA A 144 -1.16 -2.41 -5.69
C ALA A 144 -2.44 -2.01 -6.44
N LEU A 145 -3.56 -2.67 -6.17
CA LEU A 145 -4.85 -2.40 -6.82
C LEU A 145 -5.39 -1.00 -6.49
N PRO A 146 -5.64 -0.64 -5.21
CA PRO A 146 -6.11 0.69 -4.86
C PRO A 146 -5.07 1.77 -5.20
N LEU A 147 -3.77 1.46 -5.15
CA LEU A 147 -2.72 2.40 -5.55
C LEU A 147 -2.76 2.72 -7.05
N PHE A 148 -2.98 1.72 -7.91
CA PHE A 148 -3.17 1.91 -9.34
C PHE A 148 -4.35 2.85 -9.63
N PHE A 149 -5.53 2.55 -9.07
CA PHE A 149 -6.72 3.38 -9.27
C PHE A 149 -6.54 4.78 -8.68
N PHE A 150 -5.90 4.91 -7.52
CA PHE A 150 -5.60 6.20 -6.90
C PHE A 150 -4.68 7.08 -7.77
N LEU A 151 -3.61 6.52 -8.35
CA LEU A 151 -2.75 7.26 -9.27
C LEU A 151 -3.48 7.64 -10.57
N LEU A 152 -4.35 6.75 -11.06
CA LEU A 152 -5.19 7.04 -12.22
C LEU A 152 -6.20 8.16 -11.95
N THR A 153 -6.81 8.20 -10.76
CA THR A 153 -7.63 9.34 -10.29
C THR A 153 -6.87 10.65 -10.39
N ILE A 154 -5.62 10.69 -9.90
CA ILE A 154 -4.80 11.91 -9.95
C ILE A 154 -4.52 12.33 -11.39
N ALA A 155 -4.20 11.37 -12.28
CA ALA A 155 -3.98 11.65 -13.70
C ALA A 155 -5.25 12.22 -14.36
N LEU A 156 -6.41 11.60 -14.13
CA LEU A 156 -7.68 12.03 -14.69
C LEU A 156 -8.12 13.41 -14.19
N ILE A 157 -7.95 13.72 -12.90
CA ILE A 157 -8.26 15.03 -12.33
C ILE A 157 -7.33 16.10 -12.94
N LYS A 158 -6.03 15.81 -13.13
CA LYS A 158 -5.11 16.71 -13.81
C LYS A 158 -5.52 16.98 -15.26
N ASP A 159 -6.06 15.97 -15.95
CA ASP A 159 -6.58 16.06 -17.32
C ASP A 159 -8.03 16.59 -17.39
N ARG A 160 -8.56 17.16 -16.30
CA ARG A 160 -9.93 17.73 -16.20
C ARG A 160 -11.07 16.74 -16.41
N LYS A 161 -10.82 15.43 -16.32
CA LYS A 161 -11.83 14.36 -16.37
C LYS A 161 -12.34 14.03 -14.96
N GLU A 162 -12.90 15.03 -14.27
CA GLU A 162 -13.21 14.94 -12.83
C GLU A 162 -14.21 13.84 -12.47
N LEU A 163 -15.33 13.71 -13.22
CA LEU A 163 -16.33 12.66 -12.96
C LEU A 163 -15.71 11.27 -12.99
N LEU A 164 -14.98 10.95 -14.07
CA LEU A 164 -14.30 9.67 -14.21
C LEU A 164 -13.23 9.50 -13.11
N GLY A 165 -12.48 10.56 -12.79
CA GLY A 165 -11.51 10.54 -11.69
C GLY A 165 -12.12 10.18 -10.34
N VAL A 166 -13.31 10.72 -10.02
CA VAL A 166 -14.05 10.43 -8.78
C VAL A 166 -14.64 9.03 -8.78
N LEU A 167 -15.20 8.55 -9.90
CA LEU A 167 -15.68 7.17 -10.02
C LEU A 167 -14.54 6.16 -9.83
N ILE A 168 -13.38 6.41 -10.45
CA ILE A 168 -12.17 5.60 -10.25
C ILE A 168 -11.66 5.69 -8.80
N PHE A 169 -11.81 6.84 -8.15
CA PHE A 169 -11.43 7.00 -6.75
C PHE A 169 -12.34 6.21 -5.81
N SER A 170 -13.64 6.21 -6.09
CA SER A 170 -14.62 5.36 -5.41
C SER A 170 -14.28 3.87 -5.54
N MET A 171 -13.83 3.43 -6.73
CA MET A 171 -13.31 2.06 -6.93
C MET A 171 -12.02 1.79 -6.13
N ALA A 172 -11.11 2.76 -6.00
CA ALA A 172 -9.93 2.60 -5.14
C ALA A 172 -10.34 2.36 -3.67
N ILE A 173 -11.32 3.13 -3.18
CA ILE A 173 -11.86 3.03 -1.81
C ILE A 173 -12.57 1.69 -1.57
N SER A 174 -13.28 1.16 -2.58
CA SER A 174 -13.95 -0.14 -2.47
C SER A 174 -13.00 -1.34 -2.44
N ILE A 175 -11.72 -1.14 -2.76
CA ILE A 175 -10.70 -2.20 -2.63
C ILE A 175 -10.03 -2.09 -1.26
N LYS A 176 -9.61 -0.89 -0.86
CA LYS A 176 -9.14 -0.58 0.50
C LYS A 176 -9.48 0.85 0.87
N THR A 177 -9.65 1.12 2.16
CA THR A 177 -10.09 2.43 2.67
C THR A 177 -9.02 3.52 2.68
N TRP A 178 -7.72 3.18 2.69
CA TRP A 178 -6.63 4.16 2.82
C TRP A 178 -6.62 5.29 1.77
N PRO A 179 -7.07 5.13 0.50
CA PRO A 179 -7.13 6.23 -0.46
C PRO A 179 -7.99 7.39 0.04
N LEU A 180 -8.99 7.13 0.91
CA LEU A 180 -9.84 8.15 1.52
C LEU A 180 -9.04 9.20 2.30
N LEU A 181 -7.87 8.85 2.83
CA LEU A 181 -6.96 9.78 3.51
C LEU A 181 -6.57 10.99 2.63
N PHE A 182 -6.68 10.85 1.31
CA PHE A 182 -6.31 11.88 0.33
C PHE A 182 -7.50 12.57 -0.30
N VAL A 183 -8.71 12.43 0.24
CA VAL A 183 -9.89 13.10 -0.28
C VAL A 183 -9.76 14.62 -0.22
N ILE A 184 -9.22 15.17 0.87
CA ILE A 184 -9.05 16.62 1.07
C ILE A 184 -8.17 17.27 -0.01
N PRO A 185 -6.93 16.80 -0.29
CA PRO A 185 -6.11 17.40 -1.34
C PRO A 185 -6.72 17.25 -2.74
N LEU A 186 -7.51 16.20 -3.00
CA LEU A 186 -8.21 16.00 -4.28
C LEU A 186 -9.40 16.97 -4.45
N ILE A 187 -10.25 17.09 -3.42
CA ILE A 187 -11.40 18.02 -3.42
C ILE A 187 -10.96 19.45 -3.72
N ARG A 188 -9.84 19.88 -3.14
CA ARG A 188 -9.26 21.23 -3.39
C ARG A 188 -8.85 21.49 -4.84
N ARG A 189 -8.65 20.44 -5.62
CA ARG A 189 -8.31 20.53 -7.04
C ARG A 189 -9.49 20.37 -7.97
N SER A 190 -10.63 19.92 -7.42
CA SER A 190 -11.88 19.79 -8.14
C SER A 190 -12.49 21.15 -8.44
N ARG A 191 -13.14 21.27 -9.59
CA ARG A 191 -14.02 22.38 -9.92
C ARG A 191 -15.44 22.12 -9.40
N ASN A 192 -15.83 20.85 -9.30
CA ASN A 192 -17.14 20.45 -8.82
C ASN A 192 -17.04 19.61 -7.56
N LEU A 193 -17.43 20.19 -6.42
CA LEU A 193 -17.42 19.52 -5.12
C LEU A 193 -18.52 18.45 -5.02
N PHE A 194 -19.64 18.63 -5.71
CA PHE A 194 -20.77 17.70 -5.66
C PHE A 194 -20.45 16.33 -6.24
N LEU A 195 -19.47 16.25 -7.15
CA LEU A 195 -19.03 14.95 -7.68
C LEU A 195 -18.56 14.00 -6.57
N TYR A 196 -17.99 14.53 -5.48
CA TYR A 196 -17.48 13.71 -4.37
C TYR A 196 -18.60 13.07 -3.52
N LEU A 197 -19.87 13.44 -3.74
CA LEU A 197 -21.00 12.68 -3.21
C LEU A 197 -21.08 11.26 -3.82
N LEU A 198 -20.38 11.01 -4.94
CA LEU A 198 -20.29 9.70 -5.58
C LEU A 198 -19.21 8.79 -4.97
N LEU A 199 -18.40 9.24 -4.01
CA LEU A 199 -17.37 8.39 -3.39
C LEU A 199 -17.92 7.10 -2.77
N PRO A 200 -19.09 7.09 -2.11
CA PRO A 200 -19.67 5.85 -1.57
C PRO A 200 -20.20 4.89 -2.65
N LEU A 201 -20.27 5.27 -3.93
CA LEU A 201 -20.95 4.48 -4.96
C LEU A 201 -20.44 3.04 -5.08
N PHE A 202 -19.17 2.84 -5.42
CA PHE A 202 -18.61 1.48 -5.54
C PHE A 202 -18.58 0.72 -4.20
N PRO A 203 -18.16 1.32 -3.07
CA PRO A 203 -18.26 0.66 -1.77
C PRO A 203 -19.69 0.18 -1.45
N ALA A 204 -20.70 1.00 -1.70
CA ALA A 204 -22.10 0.67 -1.47
C ALA A 204 -22.60 -0.42 -2.41
N VAL A 205 -22.23 -0.38 -3.71
CA VAL A 205 -22.56 -1.44 -4.68
C VAL A 205 -21.93 -2.77 -4.26
N MET A 206 -20.66 -2.77 -3.84
CA MET A 206 -19.99 -3.99 -3.37
C MET A 206 -20.65 -4.53 -2.11
N LEU A 207 -21.06 -3.66 -1.17
CA LEU A 207 -21.77 -4.09 0.03
C LEU A 207 -23.18 -4.64 -0.27
N LEU A 208 -23.90 -3.98 -1.19
CA LEU A 208 -25.22 -4.40 -1.63
C LEU A 208 -25.16 -5.79 -2.27
N ILE A 209 -24.27 -6.00 -3.24
CA ILE A 209 -24.08 -7.30 -3.89
C ILE A 209 -23.78 -8.37 -2.84
N TYR A 210 -22.93 -8.07 -1.84
CA TYR A 210 -22.53 -9.07 -0.84
C TYR A 210 -23.73 -9.49 -0.01
N SER A 211 -24.54 -8.52 0.38
CA SER A 211 -25.75 -8.71 1.19
C SER A 211 -26.85 -9.49 0.46
N LEU A 212 -26.82 -9.52 -0.88
CA LEU A 212 -27.76 -10.32 -1.67
C LEU A 212 -27.41 -11.82 -1.66
N PHE A 213 -26.13 -12.16 -1.46
CA PHE A 213 -25.63 -13.53 -1.55
C PHE A 213 -25.10 -14.11 -0.22
N SER A 214 -24.98 -13.28 0.81
CA SER A 214 -24.46 -13.69 2.13
C SER A 214 -25.44 -13.31 3.24
N PRO A 215 -25.60 -14.15 4.28
CA PRO A 215 -26.42 -13.82 5.45
C PRO A 215 -25.76 -12.80 6.41
N VAL A 216 -24.50 -12.39 6.15
CA VAL A 216 -23.81 -11.42 7.00
C VAL A 216 -24.44 -10.04 6.87
N LEU A 217 -24.79 -9.44 8.00
CA LEU A 217 -25.38 -8.10 8.03
C LEU A 217 -24.35 -7.04 7.60
N SER A 218 -24.77 -6.12 6.73
CA SER A 218 -23.96 -4.97 6.29
C SER A 218 -23.32 -4.19 7.43
N GLY A 219 -24.02 -4.05 8.57
CA GLY A 219 -23.51 -3.38 9.76
C GLY A 219 -22.27 -4.06 10.36
N GLN A 220 -22.18 -5.39 10.29
CA GLN A 220 -21.02 -6.15 10.78
C GLN A 220 -19.81 -5.94 9.87
N ILE A 221 -20.02 -5.94 8.55
CA ILE A 221 -18.98 -5.63 7.56
C ILE A 221 -18.47 -4.19 7.76
N MET A 222 -19.38 -3.23 7.90
CA MET A 222 -19.01 -1.83 8.14
C MET A 222 -18.26 -1.65 9.46
N TYR A 223 -18.66 -2.35 10.53
CA TYR A 223 -17.94 -2.34 11.79
C TYR A 223 -16.51 -2.86 11.63
N LYS A 224 -16.30 -3.98 10.92
CA LYS A 224 -14.95 -4.51 10.62
C LYS A 224 -14.09 -3.51 9.84
N ILE A 225 -14.66 -2.85 8.84
CA ILE A 225 -13.95 -1.86 8.02
C ILE A 225 -13.56 -0.62 8.84
N ILE A 226 -14.49 -0.09 9.64
CA ILE A 226 -14.26 1.12 10.45
C ILE A 226 -13.31 0.86 11.62
N SER A 227 -13.37 -0.34 12.21
CA SER A 227 -12.49 -0.75 13.30
C SER A 227 -11.11 -1.22 12.84
N HIS A 228 -10.90 -1.36 11.53
CA HIS A 228 -9.61 -1.74 10.98
C HIS A 228 -8.55 -0.69 11.28
N LYS A 229 -7.41 -1.17 11.78
CA LYS A 229 -6.25 -0.38 12.13
C LYS A 229 -5.00 -1.22 11.89
N GLY A 230 -3.85 -0.56 11.74
CA GLY A 230 -2.58 -1.26 11.69
C GLY A 230 -2.23 -1.88 13.05
N ILE A 231 -1.02 -2.40 13.18
CA ILE A 231 -0.57 -2.98 14.45
C ILE A 231 -0.05 -1.85 15.35
N PHE A 232 -0.70 -1.66 16.51
CA PHE A 232 -0.23 -0.71 17.52
C PHE A 232 1.05 -1.21 18.18
N GLY A 233 2.00 -0.31 18.42
CA GLY A 233 3.22 -0.67 19.12
C GLY A 233 4.26 -1.37 18.26
N GLU A 234 4.12 -1.37 16.93
CA GLU A 234 5.15 -1.90 16.01
C GLU A 234 5.95 -0.81 15.30
N TRP A 235 5.58 0.45 15.47
CA TRP A 235 6.15 1.55 14.69
C TRP A 235 6.23 2.88 15.43
N GLY A 236 7.29 3.62 15.16
CA GLY A 236 7.50 4.97 15.63
C GLY A 236 7.30 5.15 17.14
N TYR A 237 6.64 6.25 17.53
CA TYR A 237 6.41 6.58 18.93
C TYR A 237 5.58 5.52 19.68
N SER A 238 4.68 4.81 19.00
CA SER A 238 3.87 3.76 19.64
C SER A 238 4.73 2.60 20.16
N LYS A 239 5.83 2.26 19.46
CA LYS A 239 6.79 1.23 19.91
C LYS A 239 7.45 1.64 21.24
N PHE A 240 7.82 2.91 21.38
CA PHE A 240 8.39 3.44 22.61
C PHE A 240 7.37 3.44 23.76
N ILE A 241 6.11 3.76 23.47
CA ILE A 241 5.03 3.69 24.49
C ILE A 241 4.87 2.27 24.99
N VAL A 242 4.77 1.27 24.10
CA VAL A 242 4.66 -0.13 24.50
C VAL A 242 5.89 -0.60 25.28
N PHE A 243 7.09 -0.15 24.89
CA PHE A 243 8.32 -0.43 25.63
C PHE A 243 8.27 0.15 27.07
N LEU A 244 7.86 1.41 27.23
CA LEU A 244 7.71 2.07 28.54
C LEU A 244 6.63 1.42 29.42
N LEU A 245 5.62 0.81 28.80
CA LEU A 245 4.55 0.08 29.49
C LEU A 245 4.88 -1.41 29.72
N ASN A 246 6.17 -1.78 29.69
CA ASN A 246 6.63 -3.17 29.86
C ASN A 246 5.92 -4.15 28.91
N HIS A 247 5.76 -3.75 27.66
CA HIS A 247 5.18 -4.56 26.58
C HIS A 247 3.71 -4.95 26.79
N ARG A 248 2.99 -4.21 27.65
CA ARG A 248 1.54 -4.39 27.86
C ARG A 248 0.77 -3.33 27.09
N PRO A 249 0.13 -3.67 25.95
CA PRO A 249 -0.73 -2.73 25.26
C PRO A 249 -1.95 -2.41 26.13
N ILE A 250 -2.25 -1.13 26.29
CA ILE A 250 -3.46 -0.65 26.98
C ILE A 250 -4.44 -0.20 25.89
N PRO A 251 -5.55 -0.93 25.64
CA PRO A 251 -6.48 -0.63 24.55
C PRO A 251 -7.01 0.81 24.55
N THR A 252 -7.19 1.39 25.74
CA THR A 252 -7.60 2.78 25.92
C THR A 252 -6.57 3.76 25.36
N ILE A 253 -5.27 3.53 25.59
CA ILE A 253 -4.20 4.38 25.07
C ILE A 253 -4.15 4.30 23.55
N GLU A 254 -4.24 3.10 22.98
CA GLU A 254 -4.29 2.91 21.53
C GLU A 254 -5.47 3.65 20.90
N THR A 255 -6.65 3.56 21.50
CA THR A 255 -7.87 4.23 21.01
C THR A 255 -7.71 5.75 21.04
N VAL A 256 -7.23 6.29 22.17
CA VAL A 256 -7.01 7.75 22.33
C VAL A 256 -5.98 8.25 21.33
N LEU A 257 -4.84 7.56 21.17
CA LEU A 257 -3.79 7.96 20.24
C LEU A 257 -4.25 7.87 18.78
N SER A 258 -5.04 6.86 18.43
CA SER A 258 -5.62 6.71 17.09
C SER A 258 -6.59 7.84 16.77
N PHE A 259 -7.43 8.23 17.74
CA PHE A 259 -8.32 9.38 17.59
C PHE A 259 -7.54 10.70 17.43
N LEU A 260 -6.56 10.96 18.30
CA LEU A 260 -5.72 12.15 18.22
C LEU A 260 -4.96 12.21 16.89
N PHE A 261 -4.43 11.08 16.43
CA PHE A 261 -3.78 10.98 15.13
C PHE A 261 -4.72 11.36 13.98
N LEU A 262 -5.94 10.80 13.93
CA LEU A 262 -6.91 11.12 12.89
C LEU A 262 -7.29 12.61 12.91
N LEU A 263 -7.51 13.16 14.11
CA LEU A 263 -7.78 14.60 14.28
C LEU A 263 -6.63 15.45 13.72
N PHE A 264 -5.39 15.17 14.14
CA PHE A 264 -4.22 15.90 13.64
C PHE A 264 -3.97 15.69 12.16
N PHE A 265 -4.23 14.50 11.62
CA PHE A 265 -4.11 14.19 10.21
C PHE A 265 -5.08 15.03 9.37
N VAL A 266 -6.35 15.10 9.78
CA VAL A 266 -7.37 15.92 9.11
C VAL A 266 -6.99 17.40 9.18
N VAL A 267 -6.64 17.91 10.36
CA VAL A 267 -6.22 19.31 10.54
C VAL A 267 -5.00 19.62 9.69
N PHE A 268 -3.96 18.77 9.71
CA PHE A 268 -2.75 18.94 8.91
C PHE A 268 -3.08 18.97 7.41
N SER A 269 -3.88 18.01 6.93
CA SER A 269 -4.33 17.97 5.54
C SER A 269 -5.15 19.22 5.17
N LEU A 270 -5.96 19.76 6.09
CA LEU A 270 -6.72 20.99 5.86
C LEU A 270 -5.81 22.24 5.84
N LEU A 271 -4.76 22.29 6.63
CA LEU A 271 -3.87 23.45 6.65
C LEU A 271 -2.89 23.46 5.46
N ARG A 272 -2.62 22.30 4.86
CA ARG A 272 -1.67 22.18 3.74
C ARG A 272 -2.22 22.69 2.41
N LYS A 273 -1.55 23.69 1.82
CA LYS A 273 -1.98 24.40 0.60
C LYS A 273 -0.95 24.38 -0.55
N ASP A 274 -0.12 23.35 -0.65
CA ASP A 274 0.86 23.22 -1.74
C ASP A 274 0.21 23.38 -3.12
N LYS A 275 0.86 24.15 -4.01
CA LYS A 275 0.43 24.34 -5.40
C LYS A 275 0.59 23.08 -6.27
N ASP A 276 1.49 22.17 -5.93
CA ASP A 276 1.62 20.88 -6.60
C ASP A 276 0.87 19.79 -5.82
N LEU A 277 -0.13 19.18 -6.46
CA LEU A 277 -0.92 18.10 -5.89
C LEU A 277 -0.07 16.89 -5.49
N LEU A 278 0.93 16.51 -6.29
CA LEU A 278 1.75 15.33 -6.01
C LEU A 278 2.65 15.55 -4.79
N LYS A 279 3.23 16.75 -4.68
CA LYS A 279 4.00 17.16 -3.50
C LYS A 279 3.12 17.21 -2.26
N ASN A 280 1.90 17.76 -2.38
CA ASN A 280 0.93 17.80 -1.28
C ASN A 280 0.61 16.40 -0.75
N ILE A 281 0.28 15.47 -1.65
CA ILE A 281 -0.01 14.07 -1.31
C ILE A 281 1.21 13.41 -0.66
N LEU A 282 2.42 13.60 -1.21
CA LEU A 282 3.64 13.07 -0.59
C LEU A 282 3.82 13.57 0.84
N ILE A 283 3.64 14.87 1.11
CA ILE A 283 3.82 15.44 2.44
C ILE A 283 2.76 14.93 3.41
N ILE A 284 1.50 14.81 2.98
CA ILE A 284 0.42 14.22 3.77
C ILE A 284 0.72 12.74 4.07
N MET A 285 1.22 11.98 3.09
CA MET A 285 1.70 10.61 3.31
C MET A 285 2.85 10.58 4.33
N LEU A 286 3.88 11.42 4.18
CA LEU A 286 4.99 11.47 5.13
C LEU A 286 4.53 11.80 6.55
N PHE A 287 3.55 12.70 6.70
CA PHE A 287 2.92 12.96 7.99
C PHE A 287 2.25 11.69 8.55
N PHE A 288 1.47 10.96 7.74
CA PHE A 288 0.90 9.67 8.12
C PHE A 288 1.97 8.69 8.64
N PHE A 289 3.06 8.48 7.89
CA PHE A 289 4.13 7.55 8.28
C PHE A 289 4.89 7.99 9.55
N VAL A 290 4.94 9.29 9.84
CA VAL A 290 5.60 9.80 11.04
C VAL A 290 4.69 9.69 12.27
N ALA A 291 3.43 10.07 12.11
CA ALA A 291 2.50 10.32 13.21
C ALA A 291 1.48 9.19 13.48
N THR A 292 1.39 8.18 12.62
CA THR A 292 0.45 7.07 12.86
C THR A 292 0.86 6.25 14.09
N PRO A 293 -0.06 5.94 15.02
CA PRO A 293 0.19 5.06 16.15
C PRO A 293 0.13 3.58 15.77
N THR A 294 -0.41 3.27 14.59
CA THR A 294 -0.56 1.90 14.09
C THR A 294 0.07 1.79 12.72
N PHE A 295 0.67 0.64 12.41
CA PHE A 295 1.46 0.51 11.19
C PHE A 295 1.44 -0.89 10.59
N GLY A 296 1.48 -0.96 9.26
CA GLY A 296 1.81 -2.15 8.49
C GLY A 296 3.04 -1.89 7.64
N ILE A 297 4.04 -2.77 7.69
CA ILE A 297 5.30 -2.63 6.93
C ILE A 297 5.03 -2.53 5.42
N GLN A 298 4.02 -3.24 4.92
CA GLN A 298 3.56 -3.21 3.53
C GLN A 298 3.13 -1.81 3.03
N TRP A 299 2.82 -0.87 3.93
CA TRP A 299 2.33 0.45 3.52
C TRP A 299 3.41 1.26 2.79
N PHE A 300 4.70 0.94 2.94
CA PHE A 300 5.79 1.62 2.22
C PHE A 300 5.62 1.62 0.69
N SER A 301 4.89 0.66 0.12
CA SER A 301 4.53 0.65 -1.30
C SER A 301 3.78 1.93 -1.73
N TRP A 302 2.97 2.52 -0.83
CA TRP A 302 2.17 3.70 -1.12
C TRP A 302 3.04 4.92 -1.45
N LEU A 303 4.20 5.05 -0.78
CA LEU A 303 5.13 6.17 -0.95
C LEU A 303 5.95 6.10 -2.25
N VAL A 304 6.25 4.89 -2.73
CA VAL A 304 7.16 4.67 -3.88
C VAL A 304 6.81 5.55 -5.10
N PRO A 305 5.57 5.53 -5.64
CA PRO A 305 5.24 6.35 -6.81
C PRO A 305 5.42 7.85 -6.53
N PHE A 306 5.05 8.34 -5.35
CA PHE A 306 5.15 9.77 -5.01
C PHE A 306 6.59 10.21 -4.80
N VAL A 307 7.46 9.36 -4.23
CA VAL A 307 8.90 9.63 -4.14
C VAL A 307 9.52 9.70 -5.53
N LEU A 308 9.12 8.83 -6.47
CA LEU A 308 9.60 8.88 -7.86
C LEU A 308 9.10 10.12 -8.61
N LEU A 309 7.83 10.50 -8.41
CA LEU A 309 7.21 11.62 -9.09
C LEU A 309 7.70 12.97 -8.58
N VAL A 310 7.81 13.15 -7.27
CA VAL A 310 8.22 14.42 -6.64
C VAL A 310 9.75 14.56 -6.57
N ARG A 311 10.48 13.43 -6.50
CA ARG A 311 11.95 13.38 -6.40
C ARG A 311 12.53 14.20 -5.23
N PRO A 312 12.09 13.94 -3.98
CA PRO A 312 12.71 14.56 -2.82
C PRO A 312 14.20 14.20 -2.76
N LYS A 313 15.04 15.07 -2.18
CA LYS A 313 16.50 14.85 -2.13
C LYS A 313 16.87 13.53 -1.43
N GLN A 314 16.08 13.11 -0.45
CA GLN A 314 16.25 11.86 0.30
C GLN A 314 15.71 10.62 -0.43
N GLY A 315 15.12 10.75 -1.62
CA GLY A 315 14.38 9.66 -2.26
C GLY A 315 15.21 8.40 -2.54
N ARG A 316 16.51 8.53 -2.84
CA ARG A 316 17.39 7.36 -3.01
C ARG A 316 17.62 6.61 -1.70
N LEU A 317 17.84 7.36 -0.62
CA LEU A 317 18.05 6.80 0.71
C LEU A 317 16.78 6.13 1.22
N PHE A 318 15.60 6.69 0.89
CA PHE A 318 14.32 6.06 1.13
C PHE A 318 14.25 4.66 0.49
N PHE A 319 14.57 4.53 -0.81
CA PHE A 319 14.54 3.22 -1.47
C PHE A 319 15.46 2.20 -0.82
N LEU A 320 16.66 2.62 -0.41
CA LEU A 320 17.61 1.75 0.29
C LEU A 320 17.06 1.29 1.65
N ILE A 321 16.70 2.23 2.52
CA ILE A 321 16.30 1.93 3.91
C ILE A 321 14.98 1.13 3.93
N ALA A 322 13.98 1.55 3.16
CA ALA A 322 12.69 0.86 3.12
C ALA A 322 12.82 -0.55 2.51
N ALA A 323 13.66 -0.75 1.48
CA ALA A 323 13.89 -2.08 0.92
C ALA A 323 14.60 -3.01 1.91
N VAL A 324 15.59 -2.51 2.66
CA VAL A 324 16.25 -3.27 3.73
C VAL A 324 15.23 -3.64 4.81
N TYR A 325 14.42 -2.69 5.28
CA TYR A 325 13.40 -2.95 6.29
C TYR A 325 12.38 -4.00 5.85
N LEU A 326 11.89 -3.91 4.61
CA LEU A 326 10.96 -4.89 4.02
C LEU A 326 11.58 -6.27 3.85
N THR A 327 12.84 -6.33 3.42
CA THR A 327 13.57 -7.60 3.28
C THR A 327 13.68 -8.30 4.64
N VAL A 328 14.05 -7.55 5.68
CA VAL A 328 14.15 -8.07 7.05
C VAL A 328 12.77 -8.44 7.60
N GLY A 329 11.74 -7.63 7.32
CA GLY A 329 10.36 -7.82 7.81
C GLY A 329 9.58 -8.95 7.13
N PHE A 330 9.89 -9.30 5.88
CA PHE A 330 9.17 -10.32 5.10
C PHE A 330 9.99 -11.55 4.74
N VAL A 331 11.22 -11.69 5.26
CA VAL A 331 12.02 -12.90 5.03
C VAL A 331 11.32 -14.17 5.53
N TRP A 332 10.48 -14.07 6.56
CA TRP A 332 9.72 -15.18 7.13
C TRP A 332 8.52 -15.63 6.29
N ASP A 333 8.04 -14.77 5.37
CA ASP A 333 7.07 -15.18 4.34
C ASP A 333 7.77 -16.04 3.29
N ALA A 334 9.04 -15.77 3.02
CA ALA A 334 9.83 -16.42 1.99
C ALA A 334 10.54 -17.70 2.44
N ASP A 335 10.86 -17.82 3.73
CA ASP A 335 11.74 -18.88 4.25
C ASP A 335 11.26 -19.36 5.64
N PRO A 336 10.77 -20.61 5.75
CA PRO A 336 10.30 -21.18 7.01
C PRO A 336 11.34 -21.18 8.13
N TYR A 337 12.64 -21.20 7.82
CA TYR A 337 13.70 -21.13 8.83
C TYR A 337 13.59 -19.85 9.66
N PHE A 338 13.25 -18.72 9.04
CA PHE A 338 13.12 -17.47 9.80
C PHE A 338 11.95 -17.52 10.78
N ARG A 339 10.89 -18.30 10.50
CA ARG A 339 9.76 -18.50 11.43
C ARG A 339 10.21 -19.14 12.74
N SER A 340 11.16 -20.08 12.71
CA SER A 340 11.64 -20.76 13.92
C SER A 340 12.51 -19.87 14.82
N ILE A 341 13.18 -18.86 14.24
CA ILE A 341 14.04 -17.91 14.97
C ILE A 341 13.38 -16.54 15.20
N MET A 342 12.06 -16.42 14.99
CA MET A 342 11.33 -15.16 15.13
C MET A 342 11.55 -14.40 16.43
N PRO A 343 11.63 -15.05 17.62
CA PRO A 343 11.87 -14.31 18.86
C PRO A 343 13.14 -13.45 18.83
N VAL A 344 14.22 -13.99 18.25
CA VAL A 344 15.48 -13.26 18.08
C VAL A 344 15.39 -12.27 16.91
N TRP A 345 14.78 -12.70 15.80
CA TRP A 345 14.66 -11.89 14.59
C TRP A 345 13.78 -10.65 14.77
N ASN A 346 12.78 -10.69 15.64
CA ASN A 346 11.93 -9.55 15.98
C ASN A 346 12.73 -8.37 16.57
N SER A 347 13.83 -8.65 17.29
CA SER A 347 14.74 -7.59 17.75
C SER A 347 15.41 -6.87 16.58
N VAL A 348 15.78 -7.61 15.53
CA VAL A 348 16.39 -7.06 14.31
C VAL A 348 15.37 -6.21 13.54
N ILE A 349 14.16 -6.75 13.31
CA ILE A 349 13.06 -6.02 12.66
C ILE A 349 12.80 -4.71 13.41
N THR A 350 12.72 -4.76 14.74
CA THR A 350 12.46 -3.58 15.59
C THR A 350 13.55 -2.51 15.42
N ARG A 351 14.83 -2.88 15.49
CA ARG A 351 15.95 -1.91 15.35
C ARG A 351 15.96 -1.27 13.97
N VAL A 352 15.79 -2.06 12.92
CA VAL A 352 15.72 -1.54 11.54
C VAL A 352 14.48 -0.66 11.35
N GLY A 353 13.35 -1.03 11.95
CA GLY A 353 12.11 -0.25 11.94
C GLY A 353 12.27 1.11 12.60
N ILE A 354 12.92 1.18 13.77
CA ILE A 354 13.20 2.45 14.47
C ILE A 354 14.10 3.36 13.62
N ILE A 355 15.19 2.81 13.05
CA ILE A 355 16.08 3.56 12.14
C ILE A 355 15.28 4.10 10.95
N THR A 356 14.42 3.26 10.37
CA THR A 356 13.56 3.65 9.25
C THR A 356 12.59 4.75 9.65
N TRP A 357 11.97 4.68 10.82
CA TRP A 357 11.06 5.72 11.31
C TRP A 357 11.77 7.06 11.54
N PHE A 358 12.95 7.07 12.18
CA PHE A 358 13.74 8.30 12.31
C PHE A 358 14.10 8.90 10.95
N PHE A 359 14.44 8.07 9.98
CA PHE A 359 14.64 8.53 8.61
C PHE A 359 13.36 9.16 8.02
N MET A 360 12.19 8.56 8.24
CA MET A 360 10.90 9.13 7.80
C MET A 360 10.63 10.50 8.45
N VAL A 361 10.96 10.68 9.73
CA VAL A 361 10.87 11.96 10.44
C VAL A 361 11.76 13.02 9.77
N ILE A 362 13.03 12.69 9.51
CA ILE A 362 13.98 13.59 8.83
C ILE A 362 13.46 13.94 7.43
N MET A 363 12.99 12.95 6.68
CA MET A 363 12.46 13.13 5.34
C MET A 363 11.21 14.03 5.35
N PHE A 364 10.30 13.86 6.31
CA PHE A 364 9.13 14.71 6.49
C PHE A 364 9.52 16.18 6.71
N PHE A 365 10.34 16.47 7.72
CA PHE A 365 10.72 17.86 8.04
C PHE A 365 11.55 18.53 6.94
N TYR A 366 12.35 17.77 6.19
CA TYR A 366 13.08 18.32 5.05
C TYR A 366 12.16 18.77 3.93
N ASN A 367 11.15 17.96 3.62
CA ASN A 367 10.20 18.26 2.54
C ASN A 367 9.16 19.32 2.94
N LEU A 368 8.92 19.50 4.24
CA LEU A 368 8.08 20.57 4.76
C LEU A 368 8.69 21.97 4.54
N LYS A 369 10.03 22.10 4.64
CA LYS A 369 10.75 23.39 4.51
C LYS A 369 10.90 23.89 3.06
N GLY A 370 10.76 23.02 2.06
CA GLY A 370 11.00 23.34 0.64
C GLY A 370 9.91 24.18 -0.04
N GLU A 371 9.30 25.13 0.68
CA GLU A 371 8.29 26.08 0.19
C GLU A 371 8.73 27.55 0.29
N ARG A 372 9.97 27.82 0.73
CA ARG A 372 10.54 29.17 0.68
C ARG A 372 11.36 29.39 -0.57
#